data_AF-A0A7X5X862-F1
#
_entry.id   AF-A0A7X5X862-F1
#
_cell.length_a   1.000
_cell.length_b   1.000
_cell.length_c   1.000
_cell.angle_alpha   90.00
_cell.angle_beta   90.00
_cell.angle_gamma   90.00
#
_symmetry.space_group_name_H-M   'P 1'
#
loop_
_entity.id
_entity.type
_entity.pdbx_description
1 polymer ?
#
loop_
_entity_poly.entity_id
_entity_poly.type
_entity_poly.pdbx_seq_one_letter_code
_entity_poly.pdbx_strand_id
1 'polypeptide(L)'
;MFRLLGLHPGPEFGLQAAVALAGSTSTSRSRQLLDYLVGARLLEQTAPDRYQFHDLLRAYAIDQAQHEEPPVERAAALRRVLEWYLHTADAAQGWINPAEDRVTLTPALDDISPLTFSEYDAAVDWAEREDDNLLQAVRTATTDLGSLG
;
A
#
# COMPACT_ATOMS: atom_id res chain seq x y z
N MET A 1 10.37 -8.53 1.11
CA MET A 1 9.62 -7.63 2.02
C MET A 1 10.32 -6.28 2.13
N PHE A 2 11.40 -6.12 2.93
CA PHE A 2 12.06 -4.83 3.17
C PHE A 2 12.27 -3.95 1.93
N ARG A 3 12.98 -4.45 0.90
CA ARG A 3 13.22 -3.71 -0.34
C ARG A 3 11.95 -3.29 -1.09
N LEU A 4 10.93 -4.17 -1.13
CA LEU A 4 9.64 -3.87 -1.76
C LEU A 4 8.87 -2.81 -0.98
N LEU A 5 8.93 -2.81 0.35
CA LEU A 5 8.30 -1.78 1.18
C LEU A 5 8.86 -0.39 0.89
N GLY A 6 10.13 -0.28 0.46
CA GLY A 6 10.71 0.99 0.02
C GLY A 6 10.01 1.61 -1.18
N LEU A 7 9.28 0.81 -1.98
CA LEU A 7 8.49 1.26 -3.13
C LEU A 7 7.13 1.84 -2.73
N HIS A 8 6.72 1.73 -1.46
CA HIS A 8 5.43 2.29 -1.01
C HIS A 8 5.34 3.80 -1.33
N PRO A 9 4.23 4.28 -1.93
CA PRO A 9 4.15 5.64 -2.44
C PRO A 9 4.18 6.72 -1.35
N GLY A 10 3.59 6.43 -0.19
CA GLY A 10 3.53 7.38 0.93
C GLY A 10 4.52 7.09 2.07
N PRO A 11 4.61 8.02 3.04
CA PRO A 11 5.62 8.02 4.10
C PRO A 11 5.40 6.94 5.18
N GLU A 12 4.14 6.62 5.44
CA GLU A 12 3.70 5.60 6.40
C GLU A 12 2.77 4.61 5.67
N PHE A 13 2.72 3.37 6.11
CA PHE A 13 1.84 2.36 5.54
C PHE A 13 1.28 1.42 6.59
N GLY A 14 0.06 0.94 6.34
CA GLY A 14 -0.57 -0.09 7.14
C GLY A 14 -0.08 -1.50 6.81
N LEU A 15 -0.31 -2.45 7.71
CA LEU A 15 -0.04 -3.88 7.49
C LEU A 15 -0.65 -4.40 6.18
N GLN A 16 -1.89 -4.03 5.85
CA GLN A 16 -2.58 -4.54 4.67
C GLN A 16 -2.01 -3.97 3.36
N ALA A 17 -1.59 -2.69 3.36
CA ALA A 17 -0.85 -2.11 2.25
C ALA A 17 0.51 -2.82 2.05
N ALA A 18 1.22 -3.15 3.14
CA ALA A 18 2.46 -3.92 3.09
C ALA A 18 2.26 -5.34 2.54
N VAL A 19 1.17 -6.01 2.91
CA VAL A 19 0.79 -7.33 2.40
C VAL A 19 0.56 -7.28 0.89
N ALA A 20 -0.23 -6.32 0.41
CA ALA A 20 -0.51 -6.12 -1.01
C ALA A 20 0.77 -5.82 -1.81
N LEU A 21 1.58 -4.88 -1.32
CA LEU A 21 2.85 -4.49 -1.95
C LEU A 21 3.81 -5.68 -2.08
N ALA A 22 3.91 -6.50 -1.03
CA ALA A 22 4.78 -7.67 -1.01
C ALA A 22 4.22 -8.89 -1.78
N GLY A 23 2.98 -8.83 -2.27
CA GLY A 23 2.30 -9.98 -2.89
C GLY A 23 2.15 -11.16 -1.93
N SER A 24 1.94 -10.89 -0.63
CA SER A 24 1.85 -11.94 0.38
C SER A 24 0.41 -12.41 0.54
N THR A 25 0.21 -13.73 0.61
CA THR A 25 -1.10 -14.32 0.95
C THR A 25 -1.33 -14.44 2.46
N SER A 26 -0.31 -14.15 3.28
CA SER A 26 -0.38 -14.34 4.74
C SER A 26 -0.16 -13.02 5.49
N THR A 27 -1.26 -12.48 6.03
CA THR A 27 -1.23 -11.30 6.90
C THR A 27 -0.39 -11.56 8.16
N SER A 28 -0.53 -12.73 8.79
CA SER A 28 0.18 -13.07 10.03
C SER A 28 1.70 -13.17 9.81
N ARG A 29 2.14 -13.81 8.72
CA ARG A 29 3.56 -13.86 8.35
C ARG A 29 4.10 -12.48 8.02
N SER A 30 3.31 -11.65 7.34
CA SER A 30 3.72 -10.28 7.01
C SER A 30 3.88 -9.43 8.27
N ARG A 31 2.98 -9.57 9.25
CA ARG A 31 3.11 -8.92 10.56
C ARG A 31 4.39 -9.34 11.27
N GLN A 32 4.67 -10.64 11.36
CA GLN A 32 5.91 -11.14 11.98
C GLN A 32 7.17 -10.59 11.30
N LEU A 33 7.16 -10.46 9.96
CA LEU A 33 8.28 -9.87 9.23
C LEU A 33 8.41 -8.36 9.52
N LEU A 34 7.30 -7.63 9.61
CA LEU A 34 7.31 -6.22 9.98
C LEU A 34 7.80 -6.02 11.42
N ASP A 35 7.33 -6.84 12.37
CA ASP A 35 7.79 -6.83 13.76
C ASP A 35 9.30 -7.11 13.86
N TYR A 36 9.81 -8.04 13.04
CA TYR A 36 11.25 -8.30 12.94
C TYR A 36 12.01 -7.08 12.40
N LEU A 37 11.50 -6.40 11.37
CA LEU A 37 12.11 -5.19 10.84
C LEU A 37 12.10 -4.04 11.85
N VAL A 38 11.02 -3.91 12.64
CA VAL A 38 10.94 -2.95 13.75
C VAL A 38 11.95 -3.30 14.84
N GLY A 39 12.05 -4.57 15.24
CA GLY A 39 13.05 -5.04 16.21
C GLY A 39 14.49 -4.81 15.76
N ALA A 40 14.74 -4.88 14.45
CA ALA A 40 16.02 -4.56 13.82
C ALA A 40 16.25 -3.05 13.59
N ARG A 41 15.30 -2.19 13.99
CA ARG A 41 15.31 -0.73 13.76
C ARG A 41 15.40 -0.35 12.28
N LEU A 42 14.87 -1.20 11.42
CA LEU A 42 14.76 -0.96 9.98
C LEU A 42 13.46 -0.24 9.60
N LEU A 43 12.45 -0.35 10.45
CA LEU A 43 11.19 0.39 10.41
C LEU A 43 10.89 0.92 11.80
N GLU A 44 10.04 1.94 11.86
CA GLU A 44 9.42 2.45 13.07
C GLU A 44 7.93 2.11 13.06
N GLN A 45 7.38 1.66 14.20
CA GLN A 45 5.95 1.47 14.37
C GLN A 45 5.35 2.71 15.02
N THR A 46 4.58 3.49 14.25
CA THR A 46 3.99 4.76 14.70
C THR A 46 2.68 4.57 15.45
N ALA A 47 1.95 3.50 15.13
CA ALA A 47 0.70 3.07 15.76
C ALA A 47 0.50 1.56 15.52
N PRO A 48 -0.49 0.91 16.17
CA PRO A 48 -0.78 -0.51 15.92
C PRO A 48 -0.99 -0.79 14.42
N ASP A 49 -0.23 -1.75 13.88
CA ASP A 49 -0.23 -2.11 12.47
C ASP A 49 0.14 -0.97 11.48
N ARG A 50 0.82 0.08 11.96
CA ARG A 50 1.32 1.21 11.15
C ARG A 50 2.83 1.30 11.21
N TYR A 51 3.45 1.47 10.05
CA TYR A 51 4.90 1.41 9.91
C TYR A 51 5.40 2.53 9.01
N GLN A 52 6.56 3.07 9.33
CA GLN A 52 7.26 4.04 8.50
C GLN A 52 8.75 3.69 8.38
N PHE A 53 9.38 4.17 7.32
CA PHE A 53 10.83 4.15 7.20
C PHE A 53 11.44 5.41 7.80
N HIS A 54 12.68 5.30 8.27
CA HIS A 54 13.58 6.45 8.30
C HIS A 54 14.06 6.76 6.86
N ASP A 55 14.18 8.04 6.49
CA ASP A 55 14.50 8.49 5.13
C ASP A 55 15.69 7.74 4.49
N LEU A 56 16.79 7.59 5.25
CA LEU A 56 17.99 6.90 4.78
C LEU A 56 17.73 5.41 4.50
N LEU A 57 16.95 4.75 5.35
CA LEU A 57 16.62 3.34 5.17
C LEU A 57 15.63 3.13 4.03
N ARG A 58 14.74 4.10 3.78
CA ARG A 58 13.87 4.09 2.61
C ARG A 58 14.71 4.18 1.33
N ALA A 59 15.66 5.12 1.28
CA ALA A 59 16.57 5.26 0.15
C ALA A 59 17.38 3.98 -0.09
N TYR A 60 17.88 3.36 0.99
CA TYR A 60 18.58 2.08 0.91
C TYR A 60 17.67 0.94 0.44
N ALA A 61 16.42 0.84 0.93
CA ALA A 61 15.47 -0.17 0.49
C ALA A 61 15.14 -0.03 -1.01
N ILE A 62 14.99 1.19 -1.51
CA ILE A 62 14.78 1.48 -2.93
C ILE A 62 15.99 1.07 -3.76
N ASP A 63 17.20 1.43 -3.32
CA ASP A 63 18.45 1.04 -3.98
C ASP A 63 18.57 -0.50 -4.08
N GLN A 64 18.28 -1.20 -2.98
CA GLN A 64 18.24 -2.67 -2.97
C GLN A 64 17.17 -3.22 -3.92
N ALA A 65 15.98 -2.61 -3.97
CA ALA A 65 14.96 -3.04 -4.92
C ALA A 65 15.44 -2.87 -6.36
N GLN A 66 16.12 -1.77 -6.70
CA GLN A 66 16.64 -1.53 -8.04
C GLN A 66 17.72 -2.54 -8.47
N HIS A 67 18.56 -2.98 -7.53
CA HIS A 67 19.65 -3.92 -7.80
C HIS A 67 19.22 -5.39 -7.75
N GLU A 68 18.31 -5.74 -6.85
CA GLU A 68 17.92 -7.13 -6.60
C GLU A 68 16.63 -7.56 -7.32
N GLU A 69 15.74 -6.62 -7.66
CA GLU A 69 14.45 -6.95 -8.26
C GLU A 69 14.40 -6.58 -9.75
N PRO A 70 13.97 -7.53 -10.61
CA PRO A 70 13.69 -7.22 -12.00
C PRO A 70 12.72 -6.04 -12.14
N PRO A 71 12.85 -5.18 -13.18
CA PRO A 71 11.93 -4.07 -13.40
C PRO A 71 10.45 -4.48 -13.40
N VAL A 72 10.14 -5.65 -13.95
CA VAL A 72 8.78 -6.20 -14.00
C VAL A 72 8.22 -6.53 -12.60
N GLU A 73 9.04 -7.05 -11.70
CA GLU A 73 8.62 -7.38 -10.33
C GLU A 73 8.39 -6.11 -9.50
N ARG A 74 9.20 -5.07 -9.72
CA ARG A 74 9.01 -3.76 -9.09
C ARG A 74 7.71 -3.10 -9.55
N ALA A 75 7.44 -3.13 -10.85
CA ALA A 75 6.21 -2.62 -11.43
C ALA A 75 4.99 -3.41 -10.93
N ALA A 76 5.10 -4.75 -10.85
CA ALA A 76 4.05 -5.60 -10.30
C ALA A 76 3.76 -5.28 -8.83
N ALA A 77 4.80 -5.11 -8.00
CA ALA A 77 4.64 -4.73 -6.59
C ALA A 77 3.93 -3.38 -6.43
N LEU A 78 4.35 -2.36 -7.18
CA LEU A 78 3.69 -1.06 -7.21
C LEU A 78 2.24 -1.17 -7.68
N ARG A 79 1.98 -1.90 -8.75
CA ARG A 79 0.62 -2.11 -9.27
C ARG A 79 -0.30 -2.74 -8.22
N ARG A 80 0.17 -3.76 -7.49
CA ARG A 80 -0.63 -4.40 -6.43
C ARG A 80 -1.02 -3.43 -5.33
N VAL A 81 -0.10 -2.60 -4.84
CA VAL A 81 -0.44 -1.65 -3.78
C VAL A 81 -1.37 -0.55 -4.29
N LEU A 82 -1.17 -0.08 -5.52
CA LEU A 82 -2.05 0.93 -6.14
C LEU A 82 -3.47 0.40 -6.38
N GLU A 83 -3.60 -0.83 -6.90
CA GLU A 83 -4.90 -1.48 -7.06
C GLU A 83 -5.57 -1.76 -5.70
N TRP A 84 -4.79 -2.16 -4.68
CA TRP A 84 -5.31 -2.33 -3.33
C TRP A 84 -5.87 -1.03 -2.76
N TYR A 85 -5.17 0.10 -2.94
CA TYR A 85 -5.65 1.43 -2.54
C TYR A 85 -6.91 1.82 -3.30
N LEU A 86 -6.93 1.63 -4.62
CA LEU A 86 -8.09 1.94 -5.47
C LEU A 86 -9.35 1.19 -5.03
N HIS A 87 -9.24 -0.14 -4.86
CA HIS A 87 -10.38 -0.97 -4.48
C HIS A 87 -10.82 -0.73 -3.03
N THR A 88 -9.88 -0.45 -2.13
CA THR A 88 -10.23 -0.14 -0.74
C THR A 88 -10.91 1.23 -0.63
N ALA A 89 -10.46 2.21 -1.42
CA ALA A 89 -11.11 3.52 -1.49
C ALA A 89 -12.52 3.42 -2.07
N ASP A 90 -12.75 2.62 -3.12
CA ASP A 90 -14.10 2.37 -3.65
C ASP A 90 -15.03 1.69 -2.63
N ALA A 91 -14.50 0.74 -1.86
CA ALA A 91 -15.24 0.10 -0.77
C ALA A 91 -15.60 1.11 0.33
N ALA A 92 -14.67 1.99 0.72
CA ALA A 92 -14.93 3.06 1.68
C ALA A 92 -15.96 4.07 1.16
N GLN A 93 -15.87 4.45 -0.12
CA GLN A 93 -16.80 5.39 -0.76
C GLN A 93 -18.25 4.91 -0.69
N GLY A 94 -18.47 3.59 -0.82
CA GLY A 94 -19.79 2.99 -0.66
C GLY A 94 -20.44 3.20 0.72
N TRP A 95 -19.62 3.43 1.75
CA TRP A 95 -20.09 3.79 3.09
C TRP A 95 -20.18 5.29 3.30
N ILE A 96 -19.17 6.04 2.84
CA ILE A 96 -19.05 7.49 3.06
C ILE A 96 -20.09 8.28 2.27
N ASN A 97 -20.30 7.93 1.00
CA ASN A 97 -21.23 8.62 0.11
C ASN A 97 -22.04 7.63 -0.76
N PRO A 98 -22.98 6.87 -0.16
CA PRO A 98 -23.72 5.80 -0.85
C PRO A 98 -24.63 6.31 -1.98
N ALA A 99 -24.98 7.60 -1.99
CA ALA A 99 -25.86 8.19 -3.01
C ALA A 99 -25.11 8.67 -4.26
N GLU A 100 -23.78 8.66 -4.25
CA GLU A 100 -22.96 9.08 -5.39
C GLU A 100 -22.82 7.95 -6.43
N ASP A 101 -22.93 8.32 -7.70
CA ASP A 101 -22.69 7.38 -8.79
C ASP A 101 -21.21 6.98 -8.82
N ARG A 102 -20.95 5.72 -8.44
CA ARG A 102 -19.59 5.16 -8.43
C ARG A 102 -19.19 4.68 -9.82
N VAL A 103 -17.91 4.83 -10.13
CA VAL A 103 -17.32 4.25 -11.34
C VAL A 103 -17.22 2.74 -11.17
N THR A 104 -17.68 1.96 -12.15
CA THR A 104 -17.48 0.52 -12.14
C THR A 104 -15.99 0.21 -12.35
N LEU A 105 -15.32 -0.27 -11.31
CA LEU A 105 -13.96 -0.75 -11.39
C LEU A 105 -13.91 -2.13 -12.06
N THR A 106 -12.83 -2.38 -12.82
CA THR A 106 -12.44 -3.73 -13.23
C THR A 106 -12.17 -4.58 -11.99
N PRO A 107 -12.42 -5.91 -11.99
CA PRO A 107 -12.11 -6.75 -10.83
C PRO A 107 -10.65 -6.61 -10.36
N ALA A 108 -10.46 -6.63 -9.04
CA ALA A 108 -9.15 -6.60 -8.41
C ALA A 108 -8.30 -7.81 -8.82
N LEU A 109 -6.97 -7.67 -8.78
CA LEU A 109 -6.05 -8.80 -8.96
C LEU A 109 -6.29 -9.90 -7.92
N ASP A 110 -6.07 -11.16 -8.33
CA ASP A 110 -6.28 -12.33 -7.48
C ASP A 110 -5.34 -12.38 -6.26
N ASP A 111 -4.21 -11.67 -6.30
CA ASP A 111 -3.19 -11.67 -5.27
C ASP A 111 -3.25 -10.47 -4.32
N ILE A 112 -4.31 -9.66 -4.40
CA ILE A 112 -4.61 -8.60 -3.45
C ILE A 112 -5.93 -8.86 -2.71
N SER A 113 -6.02 -8.35 -1.49
CA SER A 113 -7.23 -8.42 -0.67
C SER A 113 -7.59 -7.02 -0.17
N PRO A 114 -8.40 -6.26 -0.92
CA PRO A 114 -8.89 -4.94 -0.49
C PRO A 114 -9.65 -5.02 0.83
N LEU A 115 -9.66 -3.94 1.63
CA LEU A 115 -10.46 -3.95 2.85
C LEU A 115 -11.96 -3.93 2.51
N THR A 116 -12.74 -4.53 3.40
CA THR A 116 -14.17 -4.34 3.48
C THR A 116 -14.51 -3.60 4.77
N PHE A 117 -15.56 -2.81 4.73
CA PHE A 117 -16.03 -2.03 5.86
C PHE A 117 -17.43 -2.51 6.24
N SER A 118 -17.76 -2.40 7.53
CA SER A 118 -19.06 -2.78 8.07
C SER A 118 -19.84 -1.60 8.65
N GLU A 119 -19.24 -0.42 8.69
CA GLU A 119 -19.82 0.80 9.26
C GLU A 119 -19.18 2.07 8.67
N TYR A 120 -19.90 3.18 8.78
CA TYR A 120 -19.49 4.49 8.29
C TYR A 120 -18.20 4.98 8.96
N ASP A 121 -18.14 4.95 10.29
CA ASP A 121 -17.00 5.48 11.06
C ASP A 121 -15.69 4.77 10.69
N ALA A 122 -15.72 3.44 10.52
CA ALA A 122 -14.55 2.67 10.10
C ALA A 122 -14.05 3.04 8.69
N ALA A 123 -14.97 3.37 7.77
CA ALA A 123 -14.62 3.79 6.42
C ALA A 123 -14.00 5.20 6.42
N VAL A 124 -14.58 6.14 7.18
CA VAL A 124 -14.05 7.51 7.34
C VAL A 124 -12.68 7.47 8.01
N ASP A 125 -12.54 6.76 9.13
CA ASP A 125 -11.28 6.63 9.86
C ASP A 125 -10.15 6.07 8.99
N TRP A 126 -10.46 5.13 8.11
CA TRP A 126 -9.49 4.62 7.15
C TRP A 126 -9.14 5.67 6.10
N ALA A 127 -10.14 6.32 5.49
CA ALA A 127 -9.93 7.30 4.43
C ALA A 127 -9.09 8.49 4.92
N GLU A 128 -9.41 9.05 6.09
CA GLU A 128 -8.65 10.15 6.70
C GLU A 128 -7.21 9.74 7.01
N ARG A 129 -6.99 8.49 7.45
CA ARG A 129 -5.67 7.98 7.80
C ARG A 129 -4.80 7.62 6.58
N GLU A 130 -5.42 7.41 5.43
CA GLU A 130 -4.73 7.10 4.17
C GLU A 130 -4.70 8.29 3.20
N ASP A 131 -5.21 9.47 3.55
CA ASP A 131 -5.33 10.62 2.62
C ASP A 131 -4.00 10.96 1.92
N ASP A 132 -2.91 11.10 2.70
CA ASP A 132 -1.57 11.33 2.15
C ASP A 132 -1.12 10.18 1.23
N ASN A 133 -1.42 8.93 1.60
CA ASN A 133 -1.04 7.75 0.82
C ASN A 133 -1.82 7.67 -0.49
N LEU A 134 -3.11 7.98 -0.48
CA LEU A 134 -3.97 8.04 -1.66
C LEU A 134 -3.49 9.14 -2.61
N LEU A 135 -3.16 10.33 -2.09
CA LEU A 135 -2.60 11.41 -2.90
C LEU A 135 -1.28 11.01 -3.57
N GLN A 136 -0.37 10.35 -2.83
CA GLN A 136 0.87 9.85 -3.42
C GLN A 136 0.62 8.73 -4.42
N ALA A 137 -0.32 7.82 -4.16
CA ALA A 137 -0.71 6.75 -5.07
C ALA A 137 -1.16 7.28 -6.44
N VAL A 138 -2.01 8.33 -6.47
CA VAL A 138 -2.43 8.98 -7.73
C VAL A 138 -1.25 9.59 -8.48
N ARG A 139 -0.33 10.25 -7.78
CA ARG A 139 0.87 10.85 -8.38
C ARG A 139 1.78 9.77 -8.97
N THR A 140 1.99 8.68 -8.26
CA THR A 140 2.78 7.52 -8.72
C THR A 140 2.16 6.89 -9.97
N ALA A 141 0.85 6.64 -9.97
CA ALA A 141 0.15 6.07 -11.13
C ALA A 141 0.25 6.95 -12.38
N THR A 142 0.14 8.27 -12.21
CA THR A 142 0.25 9.23 -13.33
C THR A 142 1.67 9.28 -13.89
N THR A 143 2.68 9.14 -13.04
CA THR A 143 4.09 9.14 -13.45
C THR A 143 4.46 7.87 -14.22
N ASP A 144 3.92 6.71 -13.80
CA ASP A 144 4.14 5.42 -14.47
C ASP A 144 3.51 5.38 -15.87
N LEU A 145 2.28 5.92 -16.01
CA LEU A 145 1.60 6.05 -17.31
C LEU A 145 2.36 6.96 -18.29
N GLY A 146 3.10 7.95 -17.81
CA GLY A 146 3.95 8.83 -18.63
C GLY A 146 5.22 8.16 -19.15
N SER A 147 5.61 7.01 -18.61
CA SER A 147 6.83 6.26 -19.02
C SER A 147 6.57 5.18 -20.08
N LEU A 148 5.30 4.98 -20.46
CA LEU A 148 4.86 4.05 -21.50
C LEU A 148 4.45 4.76 -22.82
N GLY A 149 4.71 6.07 -22.93
CA GLY A 149 4.38 6.92 -24.08
C GLY A 149 5.56 7.30 -24.95
#